data_AF-A0A1Z8A174-F1
#
_entry.id   AF-A0A1Z8A174-F1
#
_cell.length_a   1.000
_cell.length_b   1.000
_cell.length_c   1.000
_cell.angle_alpha   90.00
_cell.angle_beta   90.00
_cell.angle_gamma   90.00
#
_symmetry.space_group_name_H-M   'P 1'
#
loop_
_entity.id
_entity.type
_entity.pdbx_description
1 polymer ?
#
loop_
_entity_poly.entity_id
_entity_poly.type
_entity_poly.pdbx_seq_one_letter_code
_entity_poly.pdbx_strand_id
1 'polypeptide(L)'
;MFNGELNVKVDTFRETQVKSAGQLPSGFDPGQHYKSRFHPRGLQMAVLGASDAINSIGIPWQTIKDSVKPDDIAVYSSSAMSQLDELGLGGMLQARLKGGRVTTKQCPLGLNSMAADFVNAYVLGSVGSTGAITGACASFLYNLRAGVEDITSGRRRVVVVGNSEAPITPEIIDGYGTMSALATESGLKKLDGVDEVNFRHSSRPFGDNCGFTMAESTQYAVLMDDALAMELGADIHGAVTDIFVNADGHKKSISSPGAGNYVTMAKAVAAARAMLGDEAVQKRSFIQAHGSSTPQNRVTESNIFDCVAKAFAIKDWPVTAVKSYIGHSLAPASADQLMASLGVFKHGILPGIKTMGKVADDVNQDRIDICLQDNQRAVGDWDVAFLNSKGFGGNNATATVLSPQVAEKMLGKRYGEAAMKDYQAKRESTRQQANDYDDKASKGDLQVIYRFGEDMIDESKIELNDQSLAMPGFKHKIELPQDNPFKDMF
;
A
#
# COMPACT_ATOMS: atom_id res chain seq x y z
N MET A 1 12.46 -32.27 54.39
CA MET A 1 12.07 -30.89 54.00
C MET A 1 12.72 -30.61 52.66
N PHE A 2 11.92 -30.38 51.61
CA PHE A 2 12.47 -29.91 50.33
C PHE A 2 12.77 -28.42 50.47
N ASN A 3 14.03 -28.07 50.70
CA ASN A 3 14.53 -26.70 50.58
C ASN A 3 14.88 -26.44 49.10
N GLY A 4 13.85 -26.33 48.25
CA GLY A 4 14.02 -26.03 46.83
C GLY A 4 13.20 -24.80 46.44
N GLU A 5 13.76 -23.94 45.59
CA GLU A 5 13.02 -22.84 44.96
C GLU A 5 12.12 -23.38 43.84
N LEU A 6 10.82 -23.03 43.86
CA LEU A 6 9.85 -23.38 42.84
C LEU A 6 9.54 -22.15 41.98
N ASN A 7 9.86 -22.19 40.69
CA ASN A 7 9.49 -21.16 39.73
C ASN A 7 8.09 -21.44 39.16
N VAL A 8 7.12 -20.58 39.47
CA VAL A 8 5.76 -20.64 38.93
C VAL A 8 5.46 -19.40 38.07
N LYS A 9 4.68 -19.58 37.01
CA LYS A 9 4.07 -18.46 36.26
C LYS A 9 2.65 -18.26 36.79
N VAL A 10 2.29 -17.02 37.08
CA VAL A 10 0.94 -16.61 37.47
C VAL A 10 0.42 -15.58 36.48
N ASP A 11 -0.87 -15.63 36.19
CA ASP A 11 -1.49 -14.62 35.33
C ASP A 11 -1.42 -13.24 36.01
N THR A 12 -1.03 -12.24 35.23
CA THR A 12 -0.94 -10.85 35.67
C THR A 12 -1.36 -9.94 34.53
N PHE A 13 -1.91 -8.77 34.90
CA PHE A 13 -2.41 -7.79 33.95
C PHE A 13 -1.61 -6.50 34.12
N ARG A 14 -1.22 -5.92 32.99
CA ARG A 14 -0.52 -4.63 32.95
C ARG A 14 -1.23 -3.72 31.97
N GLU A 15 -1.29 -2.46 32.34
CA GLU A 15 -1.87 -1.43 31.49
C GLU A 15 -0.81 -0.87 30.52
N THR A 16 -1.14 -0.82 29.23
CA THR A 16 -0.27 -0.20 28.22
C THR A 16 -0.36 1.33 28.27
N GLN A 17 0.74 2.02 27.98
CA GLN A 17 0.81 3.48 27.89
C GLN A 17 0.25 4.02 26.57
N VAL A 18 0.07 3.16 25.56
CA VAL A 18 -0.49 3.51 24.25
C VAL A 18 -1.98 3.18 24.25
N LYS A 19 -2.83 4.18 24.01
CA LYS A 19 -4.30 4.07 24.18
C LYS A 19 -5.09 4.27 22.89
N SER A 20 -4.40 4.44 21.76
CA SER A 20 -4.99 4.81 20.49
C SER A 20 -4.41 4.00 19.35
N ALA A 21 -5.26 3.61 18.40
CA ALA A 21 -4.88 3.01 17.14
C ALA A 21 -5.90 3.39 16.04
N GLY A 22 -5.43 3.45 14.80
CA GLY A 22 -6.29 3.53 13.62
C GLY A 22 -6.93 2.17 13.37
N GLN A 23 -8.22 2.07 13.60
CA GLN A 23 -8.99 0.83 13.54
C GLN A 23 -9.95 0.88 12.37
N LEU A 24 -10.31 -0.29 11.81
CA LEU A 24 -11.48 -0.38 10.96
C LEU A 24 -12.73 0.15 11.71
N PRO A 25 -13.75 0.66 10.98
CA PRO A 25 -14.95 1.20 11.62
C PRO A 25 -15.56 0.22 12.61
N SER A 26 -15.92 0.71 13.80
CA SER A 26 -16.51 -0.14 14.84
C SER A 26 -17.78 -0.82 14.33
N GLY A 27 -17.83 -2.15 14.46
CA GLY A 27 -18.92 -2.99 13.94
C GLY A 27 -18.63 -3.61 12.56
N PHE A 28 -17.59 -3.15 11.85
CA PHE A 28 -17.16 -3.78 10.61
C PHE A 28 -16.16 -4.90 10.88
N ASP A 29 -16.52 -6.13 10.49
CA ASP A 29 -15.72 -7.33 10.69
C ASP A 29 -15.47 -8.05 9.36
N PRO A 30 -14.25 -7.94 8.77
CA PRO A 30 -13.91 -8.61 7.52
C PRO A 30 -14.16 -10.12 7.53
N GLY A 31 -14.08 -10.76 8.70
CA GLY A 31 -14.29 -12.20 8.85
C GLY A 31 -15.73 -12.65 8.60
N GLN A 32 -16.72 -11.75 8.66
CA GLN A 32 -18.14 -12.10 8.51
C GLN A 32 -18.61 -12.18 7.05
N HIS A 33 -17.80 -11.66 6.11
CA HIS A 33 -18.20 -11.54 4.71
C HIS A 33 -17.80 -12.75 3.84
N TYR A 34 -17.11 -13.74 4.39
CA TYR A 34 -16.76 -14.98 3.70
C TYR A 34 -16.45 -16.11 4.69
N LYS A 35 -16.16 -17.32 4.20
CA LYS A 35 -15.78 -18.48 5.04
C LYS A 35 -14.34 -18.32 5.60
N SER A 36 -14.20 -17.46 6.60
CA SER A 36 -12.92 -16.98 7.16
C SER A 36 -12.29 -17.85 8.25
N ARG A 37 -12.81 -19.06 8.46
CA ARG A 37 -12.47 -19.89 9.63
C ARG A 37 -10.96 -20.18 9.70
N PHE A 38 -10.35 -19.82 10.83
CA PHE A 38 -8.92 -19.95 11.13
C PHE A 38 -7.99 -19.01 10.36
N HIS A 39 -8.51 -18.04 9.61
CA HIS A 39 -7.67 -17.05 8.95
C HIS A 39 -7.28 -15.94 9.92
N PRO A 40 -5.98 -15.59 10.04
CA PRO A 40 -5.56 -14.36 10.68
C PRO A 40 -6.31 -13.13 10.17
N ARG A 41 -6.50 -12.13 11.04
CA ARG A 41 -7.20 -10.89 10.69
C ARG A 41 -6.61 -10.22 9.44
N GLY A 42 -5.29 -10.20 9.32
CA GLY A 42 -4.60 -9.69 8.13
C GLY A 42 -4.98 -10.44 6.83
N LEU A 43 -5.24 -11.74 6.88
CA LEU A 43 -5.69 -12.48 5.69
C LEU A 43 -7.17 -12.26 5.39
N GLN A 44 -8.00 -12.05 6.43
CA GLN A 44 -9.40 -11.64 6.24
C GLN A 44 -9.49 -10.29 5.53
N MET A 45 -8.66 -9.34 5.95
CA MET A 45 -8.54 -8.05 5.31
C MET A 45 -7.95 -8.15 3.89
N ALA A 46 -6.99 -9.05 3.64
CA ALA A 46 -6.40 -9.25 2.31
C ALA A 46 -7.43 -9.74 1.29
N VAL A 47 -8.21 -10.78 1.64
CA VAL A 47 -9.26 -11.34 0.78
C VAL A 47 -10.33 -10.30 0.46
N LEU A 48 -10.78 -9.55 1.47
CA LEU A 48 -11.78 -8.50 1.29
C LEU A 48 -11.25 -7.36 0.41
N GLY A 49 -10.07 -6.79 0.74
CA GLY A 49 -9.49 -5.67 0.01
C GLY A 49 -9.14 -6.01 -1.44
N ALA A 50 -8.66 -7.22 -1.72
CA ALA A 50 -8.41 -7.65 -3.09
C ALA A 50 -9.72 -7.88 -3.86
N SER A 51 -10.77 -8.40 -3.20
CA SER A 51 -12.09 -8.55 -3.84
C SER A 51 -12.67 -7.19 -4.23
N ASP A 52 -12.59 -6.21 -3.33
CA ASP A 52 -13.02 -4.83 -3.56
C ASP A 52 -12.30 -4.21 -4.75
N ALA A 53 -10.96 -4.31 -4.79
CA ALA A 53 -10.16 -3.80 -5.90
C ALA A 53 -10.43 -4.50 -7.25
N ILE A 54 -10.80 -5.79 -7.25
CA ILE A 54 -11.15 -6.52 -8.48
C ILE A 54 -12.55 -6.12 -8.97
N ASN A 55 -13.52 -6.01 -8.06
CA ASN A 55 -14.88 -5.62 -8.40
C ASN A 55 -14.94 -4.14 -8.84
N SER A 56 -14.10 -3.28 -8.28
CA SER A 56 -14.04 -1.84 -8.63
C SER A 56 -13.57 -1.57 -10.06
N ILE A 57 -12.97 -2.54 -10.75
CA ILE A 57 -12.55 -2.39 -12.16
C ILE A 57 -13.78 -2.20 -13.08
N GLY A 58 -14.92 -2.77 -12.70
CA GLY A 58 -16.11 -2.81 -13.56
C GLY A 58 -15.93 -3.71 -14.80
N ILE A 59 -14.95 -4.61 -14.76
CA ILE A 59 -14.71 -5.64 -15.78
C ILE A 59 -14.69 -7.00 -15.08
N PRO A 60 -15.48 -8.00 -15.53
CA PRO A 60 -15.42 -9.34 -14.96
C PRO A 60 -14.00 -9.91 -15.03
N TRP A 61 -13.49 -10.45 -13.92
CA TRP A 61 -12.13 -10.99 -13.86
C TRP A 61 -11.85 -12.05 -14.95
N GLN A 62 -12.84 -12.86 -15.30
CA GLN A 62 -12.70 -13.85 -16.39
C GLN A 62 -12.42 -13.18 -17.74
N THR A 63 -13.03 -12.03 -18.04
CA THR A 63 -12.76 -11.27 -19.27
C THR A 63 -11.30 -10.80 -19.31
N ILE A 64 -10.76 -10.34 -18.18
CA ILE A 64 -9.35 -9.95 -18.07
C ILE A 64 -8.44 -11.16 -18.32
N LYS A 65 -8.69 -12.29 -17.63
CA LYS A 65 -7.93 -13.54 -17.83
C LYS A 65 -7.97 -14.03 -19.27
N ASP A 66 -9.11 -13.90 -19.95
CA ASP A 66 -9.29 -14.35 -21.33
C ASP A 66 -8.63 -13.41 -22.37
N SER A 67 -8.11 -12.25 -21.96
CA SER A 67 -7.38 -11.30 -22.80
C SER A 67 -5.86 -11.36 -22.63
N VAL A 68 -5.34 -12.18 -21.72
CA VAL A 68 -3.89 -12.26 -21.43
C VAL A 68 -3.42 -13.70 -21.27
N LYS A 69 -2.11 -13.95 -21.40
CA LYS A 69 -1.55 -15.28 -21.11
C LYS A 69 -1.66 -15.58 -19.61
N PRO A 70 -1.74 -16.85 -19.19
CA PRO A 70 -1.86 -17.19 -17.77
C PRO A 70 -0.72 -16.63 -16.91
N ASP A 71 0.47 -16.52 -17.48
CA ASP A 71 1.66 -15.97 -16.82
C ASP A 71 1.78 -14.45 -16.93
N ASP A 72 0.94 -13.75 -17.69
CA ASP A 72 0.94 -12.28 -17.79
C ASP A 72 0.34 -11.58 -16.54
N ILE A 73 -0.20 -12.35 -15.60
CA ILE A 73 -0.79 -11.84 -14.35
C ILE A 73 0.28 -11.90 -13.25
N ALA A 74 0.33 -10.88 -12.39
CA ALA A 74 1.13 -10.94 -11.18
C ALA A 74 0.41 -10.43 -9.94
N VAL A 75 0.80 -10.95 -8.77
CA VAL A 75 0.32 -10.48 -7.47
C VAL A 75 1.49 -10.14 -6.56
N TYR A 76 1.56 -8.90 -6.09
CA TYR A 76 2.54 -8.47 -5.10
C TYR A 76 1.84 -7.96 -3.85
N SER A 77 1.94 -8.72 -2.76
CA SER A 77 1.39 -8.31 -1.47
C SER A 77 2.14 -8.92 -0.29
N SER A 78 2.22 -8.16 0.80
CA SER A 78 2.96 -8.57 2.00
C SER A 78 2.37 -7.96 3.27
N SER A 79 2.78 -8.51 4.41
CA SER A 79 2.76 -7.83 5.71
C SER A 79 4.20 -7.58 6.15
N ALA A 80 4.47 -6.53 6.92
CA ALA A 80 5.79 -6.27 7.47
C ALA A 80 6.04 -7.12 8.73
N MET A 81 5.00 -7.32 9.53
CA MET A 81 5.10 -8.00 10.83
C MET A 81 4.90 -9.51 10.73
N SER A 82 4.47 -10.04 9.58
CA SER A 82 3.80 -11.34 9.49
C SER A 82 2.46 -11.32 10.23
N GLN A 83 1.73 -12.44 10.26
CA GLN A 83 0.41 -12.47 10.92
C GLN A 83 0.60 -12.89 12.37
N LEU A 84 0.70 -11.90 13.27
CA LEU A 84 1.07 -12.11 14.68
C LEU A 84 -0.12 -12.24 15.64
N ASP A 85 -1.32 -12.50 15.12
CA ASP A 85 -2.46 -12.85 15.97
C ASP A 85 -2.46 -14.35 16.35
N GLU A 86 -3.46 -14.77 17.14
CA GLU A 86 -3.56 -16.15 17.64
C GLU A 86 -3.70 -17.20 16.52
N LEU A 87 -4.23 -16.80 15.36
CA LEU A 87 -4.46 -17.70 14.23
C LEU A 87 -3.21 -17.84 13.34
N GLY A 88 -2.22 -16.97 13.49
CA GLY A 88 -0.94 -17.00 12.78
C GLY A 88 0.26 -17.31 13.67
N LEU A 89 1.37 -16.62 13.44
CA LEU A 89 2.62 -16.81 14.17
C LEU A 89 2.52 -16.40 15.64
N GLY A 90 1.62 -15.49 16.01
CA GLY A 90 1.39 -15.14 17.42
C GLY A 90 0.97 -16.35 18.23
N GLY A 91 -0.04 -17.08 17.75
CA GLY A 91 -0.44 -18.35 18.32
C GLY A 91 0.66 -19.42 18.26
N MET A 92 1.40 -19.50 17.15
CA MET A 92 2.53 -20.43 17.00
C MET A 92 3.58 -20.25 18.10
N LEU A 93 4.01 -19.01 18.33
CA LEU A 93 5.06 -18.66 19.28
C LEU A 93 4.59 -18.77 20.74
N GLN A 94 3.29 -18.57 20.99
CA GLN A 94 2.74 -18.53 22.35
C GLN A 94 2.12 -19.85 22.82
N ALA A 95 1.70 -20.75 21.92
CA ALA A 95 0.92 -21.93 22.29
C ALA A 95 1.57 -22.77 23.39
N ARG A 96 2.87 -23.07 23.27
CA ARG A 96 3.59 -23.87 24.29
C ARG A 96 3.77 -23.12 25.61
N LEU A 97 3.94 -21.80 25.56
CA LEU A 97 4.03 -20.96 26.75
C LEU A 97 2.71 -20.91 27.53
N LYS A 98 1.58 -21.03 26.83
CA LYS A 98 0.21 -21.07 27.37
C LYS A 98 -0.30 -22.50 27.66
N GLY A 99 0.56 -23.53 27.56
CA GLY A 99 0.17 -24.93 27.81
C GLY A 99 -0.61 -25.62 26.67
N GLY A 100 -0.80 -24.94 25.53
CA GLY A 100 -1.42 -25.49 24.33
C GLY A 100 -0.44 -26.17 23.38
N ARG A 101 -0.96 -26.61 22.23
CA ARG A 101 -0.14 -27.05 21.08
C ARG A 101 -0.30 -26.06 19.93
N VAL A 102 0.76 -25.94 19.12
CA VAL A 102 0.70 -25.26 17.82
C VAL A 102 -0.28 -25.99 16.91
N THR A 103 -1.13 -25.25 16.20
CA THR A 103 -2.05 -25.82 15.21
C THR A 103 -1.36 -26.03 13.86
N THR A 104 -1.92 -26.88 13.00
CA THR A 104 -1.37 -27.11 11.65
C THR A 104 -1.40 -25.88 10.75
N LYS A 105 -2.21 -24.86 11.09
CA LYS A 105 -2.44 -23.68 10.26
C LYS A 105 -1.63 -22.45 10.70
N GLN A 106 -1.25 -22.36 11.97
CA GLN A 106 -0.59 -21.17 12.53
C GLN A 106 0.73 -20.81 11.84
N CYS A 107 1.58 -21.79 11.54
CA CYS A 107 2.82 -21.57 10.82
C CYS A 107 2.58 -21.11 9.36
N PRO A 108 1.88 -21.87 8.50
CA PRO A 108 1.71 -21.47 7.10
C PRO A 108 0.91 -20.19 6.95
N LEU A 109 -0.23 -20.03 7.67
CA LEU A 109 -1.04 -18.81 7.59
C LEU A 109 -0.36 -17.59 8.24
N GLY A 110 0.69 -17.84 9.01
CA GLY A 110 1.49 -16.84 9.67
C GLY A 110 2.46 -16.09 8.76
N LEU A 111 2.87 -16.69 7.62
CA LEU A 111 3.94 -16.16 6.76
C LEU A 111 3.57 -14.83 6.11
N ASN A 112 4.51 -13.89 6.06
CA ASN A 112 4.26 -12.55 5.52
C ASN A 112 3.76 -12.53 4.06
N SER A 113 4.04 -13.56 3.27
CA SER A 113 3.59 -13.71 1.89
C SER A 113 2.13 -14.12 1.74
N MET A 114 1.49 -14.61 2.81
CA MET A 114 0.13 -15.15 2.71
C MET A 114 -0.90 -14.13 2.23
N ALA A 115 -0.62 -12.83 2.35
CA ALA A 115 -1.46 -11.79 1.75
C ALA A 115 -1.47 -11.84 0.21
N ALA A 116 -0.35 -12.18 -0.44
CA ALA A 116 -0.31 -12.45 -1.89
C ALA A 116 -0.82 -13.85 -2.22
N ASP A 117 -0.43 -14.84 -1.43
CA ASP A 117 -0.77 -16.25 -1.69
C ASP A 117 -2.28 -16.49 -1.62
N PHE A 118 -2.99 -15.85 -0.68
CA PHE A 118 -4.45 -15.92 -0.59
C PHE A 118 -5.14 -15.24 -1.78
N VAL A 119 -4.57 -14.15 -2.29
CA VAL A 119 -5.12 -13.46 -3.47
C VAL A 119 -4.97 -14.35 -4.71
N ASN A 120 -3.79 -14.95 -4.92
CA ASN A 120 -3.60 -15.92 -6.00
C ASN A 120 -4.54 -17.12 -5.88
N ALA A 121 -4.53 -17.79 -4.72
CA ALA A 121 -5.19 -19.08 -4.54
C ALA A 121 -6.71 -18.97 -4.44
N TYR A 122 -7.23 -17.92 -3.78
CA TYR A 122 -8.64 -17.88 -3.37
C TYR A 122 -9.42 -16.69 -3.93
N VAL A 123 -8.77 -15.69 -4.53
CA VAL A 123 -9.45 -14.55 -5.18
C VAL A 123 -9.38 -14.70 -6.70
N LEU A 124 -8.17 -14.82 -7.25
CA LEU A 124 -7.92 -14.74 -8.69
C LEU A 124 -7.86 -16.10 -9.41
N GLY A 125 -7.42 -17.16 -8.71
CA GLY A 125 -7.05 -18.42 -9.35
C GLY A 125 -5.87 -18.25 -10.31
N SER A 126 -4.87 -17.46 -9.92
CA SER A 126 -3.74 -17.09 -10.77
C SER A 126 -2.63 -18.13 -10.69
N VAL A 127 -2.02 -18.43 -11.84
CA VAL A 127 -0.78 -19.22 -12.00
C VAL A 127 0.40 -18.32 -12.39
N GLY A 128 0.20 -17.01 -12.40
CA GLY A 128 1.19 -16.04 -12.80
C GLY A 128 2.23 -15.75 -11.70
N SER A 129 2.95 -14.64 -11.86
CA SER A 129 4.02 -14.29 -10.92
C SER A 129 3.48 -13.86 -9.57
N THR A 130 4.22 -14.13 -8.50
CA THR A 130 3.86 -13.71 -7.16
C THR A 130 5.08 -13.28 -6.36
N GLY A 131 4.89 -12.40 -5.39
CA GLY A 131 5.95 -11.99 -4.47
C GLY A 131 5.44 -11.20 -3.27
N ALA A 132 6.26 -11.19 -2.22
CA ALA A 132 5.99 -10.49 -0.97
C ALA A 132 7.21 -9.70 -0.54
N ILE A 133 7.38 -8.49 -1.08
CA ILE A 133 8.55 -7.66 -0.83
C ILE A 133 8.29 -6.83 0.42
N THR A 134 9.30 -6.72 1.30
CA THR A 134 9.21 -5.93 2.52
C THR A 134 10.33 -4.89 2.58
N GLY A 135 9.92 -3.65 2.87
CA GLY A 135 10.78 -2.48 3.04
C GLY A 135 10.39 -1.74 4.32
N ALA A 136 10.12 -2.49 5.39
CA ALA A 136 9.50 -1.99 6.62
C ALA A 136 8.20 -1.20 6.32
N CYS A 137 8.10 0.05 6.77
CA CYS A 137 6.95 0.92 6.55
C CYS A 137 6.80 1.45 5.10
N ALA A 138 7.79 1.18 4.23
CA ALA A 138 7.75 1.53 2.81
C ALA A 138 7.36 0.34 1.90
N SER A 139 6.91 -0.79 2.48
CA SER A 139 6.72 -2.06 1.76
C SER A 139 5.79 -1.97 0.55
N PHE A 140 4.69 -1.20 0.61
CA PHE A 140 3.82 -1.04 -0.56
C PHE A 140 4.54 -0.46 -1.77
N LEU A 141 5.40 0.55 -1.60
CA LEU A 141 6.15 1.10 -2.73
C LEU A 141 7.17 0.10 -3.28
N TYR A 142 7.67 -0.85 -2.48
CA TYR A 142 8.54 -1.92 -2.97
C TYR A 142 7.76 -2.92 -3.82
N ASN A 143 6.55 -3.32 -3.38
CA ASN A 143 5.65 -4.15 -4.18
C ASN A 143 5.22 -3.42 -5.47
N LEU A 144 4.88 -2.13 -5.38
CA LEU A 144 4.50 -1.30 -6.53
C LEU A 144 5.63 -1.18 -7.54
N ARG A 145 6.88 -1.02 -7.06
CA ARG A 145 8.06 -1.02 -7.91
C ARG A 145 8.18 -2.32 -8.71
N ALA A 146 8.05 -3.48 -8.07
CA ALA A 146 8.09 -4.76 -8.77
C ALA A 146 6.98 -4.87 -9.83
N GLY A 147 5.76 -4.44 -9.51
CA GLY A 147 4.65 -4.41 -10.46
C GLY A 147 4.90 -3.53 -11.68
N VAL A 148 5.40 -2.30 -11.47
CA VAL A 148 5.71 -1.37 -12.55
C VAL A 148 6.90 -1.86 -13.39
N GLU A 149 7.94 -2.42 -12.77
CA GLU A 149 9.08 -3.02 -13.48
C GLU A 149 8.65 -4.24 -14.33
N ASP A 150 7.71 -5.05 -13.84
CA ASP A 150 7.16 -6.19 -14.57
C ASP A 150 6.32 -5.76 -15.79
N ILE A 151 5.49 -4.71 -15.65
CA ILE A 151 4.73 -4.15 -16.77
C ILE A 151 5.66 -3.51 -17.81
N THR A 152 6.58 -2.65 -17.36
CA THR A 152 7.46 -1.90 -18.28
C THR A 152 8.48 -2.77 -19.01
N SER A 153 8.86 -3.91 -18.43
CA SER A 153 9.71 -4.91 -19.09
C SER A 153 8.95 -5.87 -20.00
N GLY A 154 7.61 -5.77 -20.07
CA GLY A 154 6.76 -6.65 -20.85
C GLY A 154 6.61 -8.06 -20.28
N ARG A 155 7.02 -8.29 -19.02
CA ARG A 155 6.85 -9.59 -18.36
C ARG A 155 5.42 -9.86 -17.96
N ARG A 156 4.66 -8.81 -17.62
CA ARG A 156 3.28 -8.90 -17.13
C ARG A 156 2.43 -7.81 -17.75
N ARG A 157 1.15 -8.11 -17.92
CA ARG A 157 0.14 -7.19 -18.46
C ARG A 157 -0.85 -6.73 -17.39
N VAL A 158 -1.06 -7.54 -16.34
CA VAL A 158 -1.96 -7.23 -15.23
C VAL A 158 -1.24 -7.49 -13.91
N VAL A 159 -1.22 -6.51 -13.02
CA VAL A 159 -0.62 -6.65 -11.69
C VAL A 159 -1.60 -6.24 -10.61
N VAL A 160 -1.89 -7.14 -9.69
CA VAL A 160 -2.62 -6.83 -8.45
C VAL A 160 -1.60 -6.56 -7.35
N VAL A 161 -1.48 -5.32 -6.93
CA VAL A 161 -0.48 -4.88 -5.97
C VAL A 161 -1.13 -4.32 -4.72
N GLY A 162 -0.67 -4.74 -3.55
CA GLY A 162 -1.26 -4.30 -2.30
C GLY A 162 -0.45 -4.69 -1.08
N ASN A 163 -1.06 -4.48 0.08
CA ASN A 163 -0.59 -4.97 1.37
C ASN A 163 -1.77 -5.16 2.30
N SER A 164 -1.61 -6.03 3.30
CA SER A 164 -2.57 -6.16 4.38
C SER A 164 -1.85 -6.36 5.71
N GLU A 165 -2.19 -5.53 6.69
CA GLU A 165 -1.56 -5.56 8.01
C GLU A 165 -2.61 -5.31 9.10
N ALA A 166 -2.61 -6.19 10.12
CA ALA A 166 -3.47 -6.08 11.28
C ALA A 166 -2.62 -6.10 12.58
N PRO A 167 -1.82 -5.04 12.84
CA PRO A 167 -0.79 -5.07 13.86
C PRO A 167 -1.29 -4.71 15.26
N ILE A 168 -2.59 -4.53 15.46
CA ILE A 168 -3.17 -4.07 16.73
C ILE A 168 -3.27 -5.25 17.72
N THR A 169 -2.11 -5.75 18.14
CA THR A 169 -1.96 -6.77 19.18
C THR A 169 -1.10 -6.24 20.32
N PRO A 170 -1.28 -6.73 21.57
CA PRO A 170 -0.51 -6.25 22.72
C PRO A 170 1.00 -6.34 22.50
N GLU A 171 1.48 -7.41 21.89
CA GLU A 171 2.90 -7.67 21.69
C GLU A 171 3.53 -6.68 20.70
N ILE A 172 2.82 -6.33 19.63
CA ILE A 172 3.33 -5.37 18.64
C ILE A 172 3.29 -3.96 19.23
N ILE A 173 2.20 -3.59 19.92
CA ILE A 173 2.09 -2.30 20.61
C ILE A 173 3.23 -2.15 21.63
N ASP A 174 3.48 -3.17 22.46
CA ASP A 174 4.57 -3.15 23.44
C ASP A 174 5.95 -3.09 22.77
N GLY A 175 6.16 -3.79 21.65
CA GLY A 175 7.41 -3.77 20.90
C GLY A 175 7.76 -2.36 20.40
N TYR A 176 6.84 -1.71 19.68
CA TYR A 176 7.04 -0.33 19.22
C TYR A 176 7.01 0.70 20.36
N GLY A 177 6.22 0.45 21.41
CA GLY A 177 6.20 1.27 22.62
C GLY A 177 7.54 1.28 23.35
N THR A 178 8.21 0.13 23.42
CA THR A 178 9.56 0.00 24.01
C THR A 178 10.61 0.77 23.21
N MET A 179 10.42 0.90 21.90
CA MET A 179 11.26 1.75 21.04
C MET A 179 10.99 3.25 21.22
N SER A 180 10.02 3.63 22.06
CA SER A 180 9.50 5.00 22.17
C SER A 180 9.04 5.56 20.81
N ALA A 181 8.51 4.69 19.95
CA ALA A 181 8.08 5.05 18.60
C ALA A 181 6.60 5.48 18.55
N LEU A 182 5.79 5.05 19.53
CA LEU A 182 4.35 5.29 19.56
C LEU A 182 3.96 6.49 20.41
N ALA A 183 2.90 7.19 20.02
CA ALA A 183 2.28 8.21 20.86
C ALA A 183 1.68 7.56 22.12
N THR A 184 2.14 7.98 23.29
CA THR A 184 1.61 7.53 24.59
C THR A 184 0.63 8.54 25.15
N GLU A 185 -0.28 8.09 26.03
CA GLU A 185 -1.17 8.98 26.77
C GLU A 185 -0.38 10.04 27.54
N SER A 186 0.67 9.63 28.26
CA SER A 186 1.56 10.56 28.99
C SER A 186 2.26 11.56 28.08
N GLY A 187 2.68 11.14 26.88
CA GLY A 187 3.27 12.02 25.88
C GLY A 187 2.29 13.07 25.39
N LEU A 188 1.06 12.66 25.06
CA LEU A 188 0.00 13.57 24.59
C LEU A 188 -0.43 14.55 25.69
N LYS A 189 -0.62 14.10 26.94
CA LYS A 189 -0.90 14.99 28.09
C LYS A 189 0.17 16.06 28.26
N LYS A 190 1.44 15.67 28.16
CA LYS A 190 2.57 16.59 28.28
C LYS A 190 2.61 17.62 27.15
N LEU A 191 2.32 17.20 25.92
CA LEU A 191 2.29 18.11 24.76
C LEU A 191 1.17 19.15 24.87
N ASP A 192 -0.01 18.72 25.32
CA ASP A 192 -1.20 19.57 25.38
C ASP A 192 -1.33 20.35 26.69
N GLY A 193 -0.59 19.95 27.74
CA GLY A 193 -0.72 20.52 29.07
C GLY A 193 -2.08 20.22 29.72
N VAL A 194 -2.61 19.01 29.47
CA VAL A 194 -3.96 18.58 29.90
C VAL A 194 -3.91 17.26 30.66
N ASP A 195 -4.92 17.02 31.50
CA ASP A 195 -5.09 15.76 32.22
C ASP A 195 -5.86 14.70 31.42
N GLU A 196 -6.63 15.12 30.41
CA GLU A 196 -7.44 14.24 29.54
C GLU A 196 -7.07 14.43 28.06
N VAL A 197 -6.79 13.32 27.38
CA VAL A 197 -6.30 13.33 25.99
C VAL A 197 -7.44 13.13 25.00
N ASN A 198 -7.50 13.95 23.95
CA ASN A 198 -8.29 13.63 22.77
C ASN A 198 -7.49 12.69 21.84
N PHE A 199 -7.70 11.38 21.98
CA PHE A 199 -6.99 10.36 21.20
C PHE A 199 -7.25 10.41 19.68
N ARG A 200 -8.32 11.09 19.24
CA ARG A 200 -8.55 11.33 17.80
C ARG A 200 -7.46 12.20 17.16
N HIS A 201 -6.73 12.97 17.97
CA HIS A 201 -5.60 13.78 17.54
C HIS A 201 -4.26 13.16 17.94
N SER A 202 -4.18 11.85 18.15
CA SER A 202 -2.94 11.16 18.54
C SER A 202 -1.84 11.21 17.46
N SER A 203 -2.24 11.30 16.18
CA SER A 203 -1.34 11.42 15.04
C SER A 203 -1.32 12.85 14.53
N ARG A 204 -0.20 13.56 14.72
CA ARG A 204 0.02 14.98 14.38
C ARG A 204 1.27 15.15 13.50
N PRO A 205 1.26 14.66 12.25
CA PRO A 205 2.39 14.82 11.32
C PRO A 205 2.81 16.29 11.22
N PHE A 206 4.09 16.64 11.36
CA PHE A 206 4.60 18.03 11.33
C PHE A 206 4.16 18.98 12.47
N GLY A 207 3.17 18.61 13.28
CA GLY A 207 2.80 19.37 14.49
C GLY A 207 3.65 19.01 15.71
N ASP A 208 3.27 19.56 16.87
CA ASP A 208 3.75 19.09 18.16
C ASP A 208 3.26 17.67 18.44
N ASN A 209 4.20 16.72 18.42
CA ASN A 209 3.94 15.29 18.39
C ASN A 209 4.94 14.49 19.25
N CYS A 210 4.58 13.25 19.57
CA CYS A 210 5.36 12.39 20.48
C CYS A 210 5.52 10.95 20.00
N GLY A 211 5.18 10.64 18.75
CA GLY A 211 5.19 9.27 18.24
C GLY A 211 4.10 9.02 17.20
N PHE A 212 4.23 7.93 16.46
CA PHE A 212 3.20 7.53 15.51
C PHE A 212 2.04 6.79 16.21
N THR A 213 0.85 6.83 15.60
CA THR A 213 -0.29 6.01 16.03
C THR A 213 -0.34 4.76 15.17
N MET A 214 -0.29 3.57 15.77
CA MET A 214 -0.40 2.30 15.04
C MET A 214 -1.77 2.17 14.37
N ALA A 215 -1.85 1.52 13.22
CA ALA A 215 -3.12 1.25 12.55
C ALA A 215 -3.15 -0.10 11.85
N GLU A 216 -4.34 -0.57 11.52
CA GLU A 216 -4.56 -1.68 10.60
C GLU A 216 -5.09 -1.14 9.25
N SER A 217 -4.66 -1.75 8.14
CA SER A 217 -5.17 -1.40 6.80
C SER A 217 -4.96 -2.55 5.82
N THR A 218 -5.76 -2.55 4.77
CA THR A 218 -5.62 -3.39 3.57
C THR A 218 -5.96 -2.54 2.38
N GLN A 219 -5.09 -2.55 1.37
CA GLN A 219 -5.25 -1.72 0.18
C GLN A 219 -4.66 -2.48 -1.01
N TYR A 220 -5.40 -2.51 -2.12
CA TYR A 220 -4.98 -3.13 -3.37
C TYR A 220 -5.29 -2.21 -4.54
N ALA A 221 -4.35 -2.13 -5.49
CA ALA A 221 -4.52 -1.50 -6.79
C ALA A 221 -4.34 -2.54 -7.90
N VAL A 222 -5.07 -2.38 -8.99
CA VAL A 222 -4.92 -3.20 -10.19
C VAL A 222 -4.29 -2.33 -11.27
N LEU A 223 -3.11 -2.75 -11.73
CA LEU A 223 -2.37 -2.11 -12.80
C LEU A 223 -2.55 -2.92 -14.08
N MET A 224 -2.72 -2.22 -15.20
CA MET A 224 -2.68 -2.81 -16.54
C MET A 224 -1.65 -2.07 -17.39
N ASP A 225 -1.03 -2.77 -18.35
CA ASP A 225 -0.36 -2.06 -19.44
C ASP A 225 -1.38 -1.20 -20.22
N ASP A 226 -0.90 -0.14 -20.84
CA ASP A 226 -1.77 0.83 -21.50
C ASP A 226 -2.53 0.22 -22.69
N ALA A 227 -1.95 -0.75 -23.39
CA ALA A 227 -2.63 -1.40 -24.50
C ALA A 227 -3.81 -2.26 -24.03
N LEU A 228 -3.65 -3.00 -22.92
CA LEU A 228 -4.73 -3.80 -22.33
C LEU A 228 -5.84 -2.91 -21.77
N ALA A 229 -5.49 -1.82 -21.09
CA ALA A 229 -6.46 -0.87 -20.56
C ALA A 229 -7.31 -0.27 -21.69
N MET A 230 -6.67 0.08 -22.82
CA MET A 230 -7.34 0.55 -24.04
C MET A 230 -8.23 -0.53 -24.68
N GLU A 231 -7.73 -1.77 -24.76
CA GLU A 231 -8.45 -2.92 -25.33
C GLU A 231 -9.77 -3.17 -24.58
N LEU A 232 -9.69 -3.23 -23.25
CA LEU A 232 -10.78 -3.60 -22.36
C LEU A 232 -11.70 -2.43 -21.96
N GLY A 233 -11.33 -1.19 -22.27
CA GLY A 233 -12.07 -0.02 -21.78
C GLY A 233 -11.95 0.16 -20.26
N ALA A 234 -10.81 -0.19 -19.67
CA ALA A 234 -10.60 -0.04 -18.22
C ALA A 234 -10.55 1.45 -17.83
N ASP A 235 -11.18 1.82 -16.71
CA ASP A 235 -11.07 3.20 -16.21
C ASP A 235 -9.66 3.49 -15.67
N ILE A 236 -9.24 4.75 -15.76
CA ILE A 236 -7.90 5.18 -15.34
C ILE A 236 -8.05 6.12 -14.16
N HIS A 237 -7.69 5.64 -12.98
CA HIS A 237 -7.67 6.45 -11.75
C HIS A 237 -6.37 7.26 -11.59
N GLY A 238 -5.32 6.85 -12.30
CA GLY A 238 -4.01 7.49 -12.35
C GLY A 238 -3.01 6.55 -13.02
N ALA A 239 -1.78 7.03 -13.23
CA ALA A 239 -0.69 6.20 -13.75
C ALA A 239 0.54 6.32 -12.85
N VAL A 240 1.22 5.21 -12.58
CA VAL A 240 2.47 5.21 -11.81
C VAL A 240 3.62 4.96 -12.77
N THR A 241 4.58 5.87 -12.85
CA THR A 241 5.69 5.76 -13.82
C THR A 241 6.96 5.20 -13.19
N ASP A 242 7.36 5.75 -12.04
CA ASP A 242 8.63 5.48 -11.41
C ASP A 242 8.46 5.35 -9.90
N ILE A 243 9.17 4.37 -9.34
CA ILE A 243 9.33 4.21 -7.91
C ILE A 243 10.81 4.06 -7.61
N PHE A 244 11.37 5.02 -6.89
CA PHE A 244 12.76 5.01 -6.52
C PHE A 244 12.92 4.50 -5.09
N VAL A 245 13.81 3.53 -4.92
CA VAL A 245 14.13 2.92 -3.62
C VAL A 245 15.62 3.06 -3.36
N ASN A 246 16.00 3.62 -2.21
CA ASN A 246 17.39 3.84 -1.84
C ASN A 246 17.64 3.61 -0.35
N ALA A 247 18.74 2.92 -0.05
CA ALA A 247 19.22 2.72 1.31
C ALA A 247 19.93 3.97 1.86
N ASP A 248 20.19 3.98 3.17
CA ASP A 248 20.83 5.10 3.86
C ASP A 248 22.37 5.08 3.87
N GLY A 249 23.00 3.97 3.45
CA GLY A 249 24.43 3.74 3.66
C GLY A 249 24.74 3.32 5.11
N HIS A 250 25.93 3.67 5.62
CA HIS A 250 26.33 3.32 7.00
C HIS A 250 25.45 4.02 8.05
N LYS A 251 24.99 3.27 9.06
CA LYS A 251 24.10 3.78 10.12
C LYS A 251 24.66 3.50 11.52
N LYS A 252 24.33 4.39 12.47
CA LYS A 252 24.53 4.15 13.91
C LYS A 252 23.42 3.26 14.47
N SER A 253 22.19 3.79 14.51
CA SER A 253 21.00 3.02 14.87
C SER A 253 20.26 2.56 13.62
N ILE A 254 19.76 1.32 13.65
CA ILE A 254 19.02 0.72 12.53
C ILE A 254 17.66 1.41 12.29
N SER A 255 17.07 2.02 13.32
CA SER A 255 15.75 2.66 13.25
C SER A 255 15.80 4.17 13.00
N SER A 256 16.97 4.81 13.11
CA SER A 256 17.09 6.25 12.87
C SER A 256 16.91 6.59 11.38
N PRO A 257 16.37 7.77 11.03
CA PRO A 257 16.34 8.26 9.64
C PRO A 257 17.75 8.38 9.03
N GLY A 258 17.83 8.49 7.70
CA GLY A 258 19.09 8.67 6.99
C GLY A 258 18.94 9.31 5.60
N ALA A 259 20.02 9.24 4.82
CA ALA A 259 20.17 10.04 3.60
C ALA A 259 19.42 9.48 2.37
N GLY A 260 18.97 8.22 2.38
CA GLY A 260 18.41 7.57 1.20
C GLY A 260 17.19 8.28 0.64
N ASN A 261 16.38 8.93 1.49
CA ASN A 261 15.18 9.64 1.05
C ASN A 261 15.45 10.93 0.25
N TYR A 262 16.63 11.55 0.40
CA TYR A 262 17.05 12.64 -0.50
C TYR A 262 17.14 12.13 -1.94
N VAL A 263 17.68 10.92 -2.12
CA VAL A 263 17.86 10.31 -3.45
C VAL A 263 16.51 9.96 -4.06
N THR A 264 15.62 9.31 -3.29
CA THR A 264 14.32 8.89 -3.83
C THR A 264 13.46 10.09 -4.22
N MET A 265 13.38 11.12 -3.38
CA MET A 265 12.62 12.34 -3.67
C MET A 265 13.20 13.11 -4.86
N ALA A 266 14.52 13.31 -4.91
CA ALA A 266 15.15 14.04 -6.00
C ALA A 266 14.96 13.33 -7.35
N LYS A 267 15.10 11.99 -7.39
CA LYS A 267 14.86 11.20 -8.60
C LYS A 267 13.40 11.23 -9.04
N ALA A 268 12.46 11.15 -8.10
CA ALA A 268 11.03 11.21 -8.40
C ALA A 268 10.65 12.55 -9.06
N VAL A 269 11.07 13.67 -8.48
CA VAL A 269 10.80 15.00 -9.05
C VAL A 269 11.50 15.19 -10.39
N ALA A 270 12.75 14.72 -10.53
CA ALA A 270 13.47 14.78 -11.79
C ALA A 270 12.76 14.00 -12.90
N ALA A 271 12.25 12.81 -12.62
CA ALA A 271 11.52 11.97 -13.57
C ALA A 271 10.20 12.65 -14.00
N ALA A 272 9.41 13.15 -13.04
CA ALA A 272 8.19 13.91 -13.33
C ALA A 272 8.46 15.16 -14.19
N ARG A 273 9.51 15.93 -13.84
CA ARG A 273 9.94 17.11 -14.60
C ARG A 273 10.34 16.74 -16.03
N ALA A 274 11.07 15.64 -16.22
CA ALA A 274 11.49 15.20 -17.55
C ALA A 274 10.29 14.84 -18.44
N MET A 275 9.20 14.33 -17.86
CA MET A 275 7.99 13.96 -18.60
C MET A 275 7.05 15.15 -18.85
N LEU A 276 6.85 16.02 -17.86
CA LEU A 276 5.78 17.01 -17.85
C LEU A 276 6.24 18.47 -17.85
N GLY A 277 7.55 18.70 -17.65
CA GLY A 277 8.15 20.03 -17.60
C GLY A 277 8.05 20.71 -16.23
N ASP A 278 8.65 21.90 -16.15
CA ASP A 278 8.79 22.69 -14.92
C ASP A 278 7.45 23.11 -14.33
N GLU A 279 6.49 23.51 -15.17
CA GLU A 279 5.19 24.00 -14.70
C GLU A 279 4.40 22.94 -13.93
N ALA A 280 4.39 21.70 -14.42
CA ALA A 280 3.68 20.60 -13.79
C ALA A 280 4.23 20.32 -12.38
N VAL A 281 5.56 20.22 -12.24
CA VAL A 281 6.19 19.96 -10.93
C VAL A 281 6.14 21.17 -10.00
N GLN A 282 6.27 22.40 -10.50
CA GLN A 282 6.32 23.60 -9.67
C GLN A 282 4.95 24.09 -9.20
N LYS A 283 3.89 23.91 -10.00
CA LYS A 283 2.57 24.51 -9.72
C LYS A 283 1.45 23.50 -9.56
N ARG A 284 1.59 22.33 -10.17
CA ARG A 284 0.52 21.32 -10.31
C ARG A 284 0.88 19.99 -9.65
N SER A 285 1.82 20.00 -8.72
CA SER A 285 2.19 18.82 -7.94
C SER A 285 2.00 19.02 -6.44
N PHE A 286 1.83 17.92 -5.72
CA PHE A 286 1.79 17.90 -4.25
C PHE A 286 2.56 16.70 -3.70
N ILE A 287 2.91 16.79 -2.41
CA ILE A 287 3.54 15.71 -1.67
C ILE A 287 2.51 15.06 -0.75
N GLN A 288 2.38 13.74 -0.85
CA GLN A 288 1.76 12.93 0.17
C GLN A 288 2.88 12.39 1.07
N ALA A 289 3.13 13.07 2.20
CA ALA A 289 4.29 12.84 3.04
C ALA A 289 4.23 11.51 3.78
N HIS A 290 5.40 10.98 4.16
CA HIS A 290 5.49 9.86 5.10
C HIS A 290 4.84 10.27 6.42
N GLY A 291 5.17 11.47 6.95
CA GLY A 291 4.36 12.16 7.94
C GLY A 291 4.01 11.30 9.16
N SER A 292 5.00 10.67 9.80
CA SER A 292 4.74 9.66 10.83
C SER A 292 4.43 10.21 12.23
N SER A 293 4.24 11.53 12.40
CA SER A 293 3.95 12.11 13.73
C SER A 293 5.08 11.87 14.76
N THR A 294 6.34 11.81 14.31
CA THR A 294 7.51 11.73 15.21
C THR A 294 8.38 12.99 15.12
N PRO A 295 9.04 13.42 16.22
CA PRO A 295 9.87 14.62 16.22
C PRO A 295 11.04 14.53 15.22
N GLN A 296 11.71 13.36 15.13
CA GLN A 296 12.76 13.17 14.14
C GLN A 296 12.24 13.22 12.71
N ASN A 297 11.06 12.66 12.44
CA ASN A 297 10.50 12.67 11.09
C ASN A 297 10.13 14.09 10.63
N ARG A 298 9.44 14.88 11.46
CA ARG A 298 8.97 16.22 11.03
C ARG A 298 10.13 17.14 10.61
N VAL A 299 11.27 17.05 11.30
CA VAL A 299 12.48 17.83 10.97
C VAL A 299 13.20 17.25 9.75
N THR A 300 13.46 15.93 9.73
CA THR A 300 14.24 15.33 8.64
C THR A 300 13.50 15.36 7.30
N GLU A 301 12.20 15.07 7.30
CA GLU A 301 11.38 15.02 6.10
C GLU A 301 11.14 16.41 5.50
N SER A 302 10.84 17.42 6.32
CA SER A 302 10.67 18.79 5.84
C SER A 302 11.95 19.36 5.23
N ASN A 303 13.12 19.08 5.83
CA ASN A 303 14.41 19.46 5.26
C ASN A 303 14.67 18.80 3.89
N ILE A 304 14.29 17.53 3.71
CA ILE A 304 14.39 16.85 2.40
C ILE A 304 13.52 17.57 1.37
N PHE A 305 12.26 17.84 1.72
CA PHE A 305 11.33 18.49 0.81
C PHE A 305 11.77 19.90 0.44
N ASP A 306 12.23 20.70 1.41
CA ASP A 306 12.79 22.03 1.15
C ASP A 306 14.02 21.99 0.24
N CYS A 307 14.96 21.07 0.50
CA CYS A 307 16.16 20.91 -0.34
C CYS A 307 15.80 20.55 -1.78
N VAL A 308 14.85 19.63 -1.97
CA VAL A 308 14.38 19.23 -3.30
C VAL A 308 13.62 20.39 -3.95
N ALA A 309 12.71 21.04 -3.24
CA ALA A 309 11.98 22.22 -3.74
C ALA A 309 12.94 23.30 -4.21
N LYS A 310 14.00 23.58 -3.45
CA LYS A 310 15.07 24.51 -3.84
C LYS A 310 15.75 24.11 -5.14
N ALA A 311 16.12 22.84 -5.29
CA ALA A 311 16.81 22.33 -6.47
C ALA A 311 15.96 22.41 -7.75
N PHE A 312 14.64 22.27 -7.61
CA PHE A 312 13.67 22.30 -8.72
C PHE A 312 12.89 23.62 -8.84
N ALA A 313 13.30 24.65 -8.10
CA ALA A 313 12.67 25.98 -8.05
C ALA A 313 11.17 25.95 -7.73
N ILE A 314 10.73 24.98 -6.92
CA ILE A 314 9.36 24.88 -6.41
C ILE A 314 9.22 25.86 -5.23
N LYS A 315 8.05 26.52 -5.14
CA LYS A 315 7.66 27.41 -4.06
C LYS A 315 6.31 26.94 -3.51
N ASP A 316 6.11 27.11 -2.21
CA ASP A 316 4.87 26.77 -1.51
C ASP A 316 4.36 25.36 -1.86
N TRP A 317 5.29 24.39 -1.91
CA TRP A 317 4.98 23.04 -2.36
C TRP A 317 3.98 22.37 -1.41
N PRO A 318 2.75 22.05 -1.84
CA PRO A 318 1.73 21.57 -0.92
C PRO A 318 2.04 20.19 -0.36
N VAL A 319 1.95 20.04 0.96
CA VAL A 319 2.24 18.81 1.69
C VAL A 319 1.02 18.40 2.52
N THR A 320 0.56 17.17 2.30
CA THR A 320 -0.47 16.51 3.10
C THR A 320 0.08 15.25 3.76
N ALA A 321 -0.63 14.70 4.75
CA ALA A 321 -0.22 13.49 5.46
C ALA A 321 -1.44 12.66 5.90
N VAL A 322 -1.81 11.65 5.10
CA VAL A 322 -2.95 10.75 5.36
C VAL A 322 -2.93 10.12 6.77
N LYS A 323 -1.75 9.93 7.36
CA LYS A 323 -1.59 9.33 8.70
C LYS A 323 -2.23 10.14 9.82
N SER A 324 -2.55 11.43 9.62
CA SER A 324 -3.34 12.18 10.61
C SER A 324 -4.78 11.67 10.74
N TYR A 325 -5.31 11.02 9.71
CA TYR A 325 -6.68 10.53 9.68
C TYR A 325 -6.78 9.08 10.15
N ILE A 326 -5.85 8.24 9.70
CA ILE A 326 -5.97 6.78 9.83
C ILE A 326 -4.83 6.14 10.63
N GLY A 327 -3.85 6.92 11.11
CA GLY A 327 -2.65 6.39 11.74
C GLY A 327 -1.66 5.77 10.75
N HIS A 328 -0.79 4.89 11.25
CA HIS A 328 0.28 4.26 10.50
C HIS A 328 0.07 2.74 10.42
N SER A 329 -0.31 2.26 9.24
CA SER A 329 -0.67 0.87 8.97
C SER A 329 0.52 -0.09 8.74
N LEU A 330 1.76 0.35 8.96
CA LEU A 330 2.98 -0.37 8.60
C LEU A 330 3.13 -0.63 7.09
N ALA A 331 3.02 -1.88 6.60
CA ALA A 331 3.26 -2.19 5.17
C ALA A 331 2.32 -1.47 4.18
N PRO A 332 1.00 -1.35 4.42
CA PRO A 332 0.05 -0.63 3.57
C PRO A 332 0.15 0.89 3.67
N ALA A 333 1.04 1.46 4.48
CA ALA A 333 1.04 2.89 4.78
C ALA A 333 1.18 3.79 3.55
N SER A 334 1.91 3.35 2.52
CA SER A 334 2.00 4.06 1.25
C SER A 334 0.95 3.65 0.21
N ALA A 335 0.21 2.58 0.45
CA ALA A 335 -1.01 2.26 -0.28
C ALA A 335 -2.14 3.19 0.15
N ASP A 336 -2.26 3.46 1.45
CA ASP A 336 -3.19 4.47 1.99
C ASP A 336 -2.92 5.86 1.38
N GLN A 337 -1.63 6.20 1.22
CA GLN A 337 -1.18 7.43 0.54
C GLN A 337 -1.61 7.45 -0.94
N LEU A 338 -1.49 6.33 -1.64
CA LEU A 338 -1.93 6.21 -3.03
C LEU A 338 -3.44 6.45 -3.13
N MET A 339 -4.25 5.72 -2.37
CA MET A 339 -5.72 5.84 -2.45
C MET A 339 -6.20 7.26 -2.11
N ALA A 340 -5.62 7.89 -1.07
CA ALA A 340 -5.92 9.28 -0.76
C ALA A 340 -5.56 10.22 -1.92
N SER A 341 -4.42 10.00 -2.59
CA SER A 341 -3.95 10.82 -3.72
C SER A 341 -4.81 10.63 -4.98
N LEU A 342 -5.31 9.43 -5.24
CA LEU A 342 -6.30 9.19 -6.30
C LEU A 342 -7.60 9.96 -6.01
N GLY A 343 -8.02 10.04 -4.74
CA GLY A 343 -9.11 10.90 -4.29
C GLY A 343 -8.87 12.39 -4.54
N VAL A 344 -7.64 12.88 -4.34
CA VAL A 344 -7.25 14.26 -4.69
C VAL A 344 -7.44 14.52 -6.18
N PHE A 345 -6.99 13.61 -7.06
CA PHE A 345 -7.18 13.76 -8.50
C PHE A 345 -8.66 13.73 -8.90
N LYS A 346 -9.47 12.89 -8.25
CA LYS A 346 -10.90 12.75 -8.53
C LYS A 346 -11.70 13.99 -8.13
N HIS A 347 -11.41 14.58 -6.97
CA HIS A 347 -12.26 15.61 -6.35
C HIS A 347 -11.63 17.00 -6.30
N GLY A 348 -10.33 17.14 -6.62
CA GLY A 348 -9.61 18.41 -6.53
C GLY A 348 -9.33 18.88 -5.10
N ILE A 349 -9.59 18.05 -4.08
CA ILE A 349 -9.43 18.38 -2.66
C ILE A 349 -8.15 17.75 -2.14
N LEU A 350 -7.15 18.56 -1.81
CA LEU A 350 -5.97 18.11 -1.08
C LEU A 350 -6.26 18.20 0.44
N PRO A 351 -6.36 17.08 1.19
CA PRO A 351 -6.74 17.13 2.59
C PRO A 351 -5.72 17.86 3.46
N GLY A 352 -6.18 18.73 4.35
CA GLY A 352 -5.32 19.34 5.38
C GLY A 352 -4.95 18.34 6.48
N ILE A 353 -3.97 18.67 7.31
CA ILE A 353 -3.57 17.89 8.47
C ILE A 353 -4.32 18.43 9.71
N LYS A 354 -5.56 17.99 9.86
CA LYS A 354 -6.57 18.59 10.77
C LYS A 354 -6.36 18.30 12.27
N THR A 355 -5.38 17.48 12.63
CA THR A 355 -5.12 17.04 14.01
C THR A 355 -4.19 17.97 14.78
N MET A 356 -3.71 19.06 14.17
CA MET A 356 -2.86 20.07 14.81
C MET A 356 -3.38 21.49 14.55
N GLY A 357 -3.13 22.42 15.47
CA GLY A 357 -3.49 23.83 15.30
C GLY A 357 -2.38 24.68 14.66
N LYS A 358 -1.13 24.22 14.73
CA LYS A 358 0.03 24.86 14.11
C LYS A 358 1.08 23.81 13.73
N VAL A 359 1.93 24.16 12.78
CA VAL A 359 3.15 23.42 12.48
C VAL A 359 4.17 23.67 13.59
N ALA A 360 4.97 22.66 13.95
CA ALA A 360 5.99 22.81 14.97
C ALA A 360 7.14 23.71 14.51
N ASP A 361 7.75 24.42 15.46
CA ASP A 361 8.71 25.49 15.19
C ASP A 361 10.04 24.98 14.58
N ASP A 362 10.32 23.68 14.66
CA ASP A 362 11.52 23.03 14.11
C ASP A 362 11.32 22.43 12.71
N VAL A 363 10.14 22.59 12.12
CA VAL A 363 9.84 22.17 10.73
C VAL A 363 10.32 23.23 9.76
N ASN A 364 11.12 22.83 8.77
CA ASN A 364 11.56 23.73 7.71
C ASN A 364 10.42 23.96 6.71
N GLN A 365 10.00 25.22 6.56
CA GLN A 365 8.87 25.62 5.71
C GLN A 365 9.26 26.71 4.69
N ASP A 366 10.56 26.88 4.40
CA ASP A 366 11.03 27.95 3.51
C ASP A 366 10.42 27.86 2.08
N ARG A 367 10.06 26.65 1.64
CA ARG A 367 9.55 26.37 0.28
C ARG A 367 8.39 25.38 0.22
N ILE A 368 7.92 24.91 1.36
CA ILE A 368 6.85 23.92 1.45
C ILE A 368 5.67 24.50 2.23
N ASP A 369 4.46 24.12 1.82
CA ASP A 369 3.22 24.50 2.49
C ASP A 369 2.63 23.26 3.17
N ILE A 370 2.80 23.15 4.49
CA ILE A 370 2.17 22.09 5.29
C ILE A 370 0.68 22.45 5.43
N CYS A 371 -0.18 21.80 4.65
CA CYS A 371 -1.58 22.17 4.56
C CYS A 371 -2.29 21.87 5.89
N LEU A 372 -2.67 22.90 6.67
CA LEU A 372 -3.48 22.74 7.88
C LEU A 372 -4.98 22.66 7.59
N GLN A 373 -5.40 23.17 6.43
CA GLN A 373 -6.77 23.14 5.93
C GLN A 373 -6.82 22.44 4.58
N ASP A 374 -8.02 22.04 4.16
CA ASP A 374 -8.21 21.44 2.84
C ASP A 374 -7.91 22.48 1.76
N ASN A 375 -7.04 22.12 0.81
CA ASN A 375 -6.68 22.94 -0.33
C ASN A 375 -7.48 22.48 -1.56
N GLN A 376 -8.57 23.20 -1.83
CA GLN A 376 -9.47 22.95 -2.96
C GLN A 376 -8.94 23.62 -4.23
N ARG A 377 -8.82 22.84 -5.30
CA ARG A 377 -8.56 23.32 -6.66
C ARG A 377 -9.61 22.76 -7.63
N ALA A 378 -9.60 23.18 -8.89
CA ALA A 378 -10.47 22.59 -9.89
C ALA A 378 -10.03 21.14 -10.18
N VAL A 379 -10.99 20.27 -10.52
CA VAL A 379 -10.68 18.90 -10.96
C VAL A 379 -9.81 18.97 -12.21
N GLY A 380 -8.68 18.26 -12.19
CA GLY A 380 -7.66 18.32 -13.23
C GLY A 380 -6.54 19.33 -13.00
N ASP A 381 -6.59 20.17 -11.95
CA ASP A 381 -5.49 21.11 -11.65
C ASP A 381 -4.24 20.40 -11.12
N TRP A 382 -4.40 19.25 -10.48
CA TRP A 382 -3.30 18.41 -10.01
C TRP A 382 -2.85 17.45 -11.10
N ASP A 383 -1.59 17.54 -11.49
CA ASP A 383 -0.95 16.67 -12.48
C ASP A 383 -0.20 15.50 -11.82
N VAL A 384 0.46 15.76 -10.69
CA VAL A 384 1.41 14.81 -10.08
C VAL A 384 1.28 14.76 -8.57
N ALA A 385 1.28 13.54 -8.02
CA ALA A 385 1.45 13.28 -6.60
C ALA A 385 2.78 12.57 -6.36
N PHE A 386 3.56 13.05 -5.39
CA PHE A 386 4.75 12.36 -4.92
C PHE A 386 4.44 11.65 -3.60
N LEU A 387 4.36 10.32 -3.64
CA LEU A 387 4.12 9.51 -2.46
C LEU A 387 5.45 9.22 -1.78
N ASN A 388 5.69 9.81 -0.61
CA ASN A 388 6.92 9.61 0.12
C ASN A 388 6.74 8.60 1.25
N SER A 389 7.59 7.58 1.32
CA SER A 389 7.57 6.61 2.42
C SER A 389 8.96 6.18 2.87
N LYS A 390 9.08 5.91 4.16
CA LYS A 390 10.33 5.55 4.84
C LYS A 390 10.04 4.49 5.89
N GLY A 391 11.06 3.75 6.30
CA GLY A 391 10.98 2.78 7.38
C GLY A 391 12.33 2.44 7.98
N PHE A 392 12.30 1.65 9.06
CA PHE A 392 13.51 1.14 9.71
C PHE A 392 14.40 0.36 8.75
N GLY A 393 15.67 0.18 9.10
CA GLY A 393 16.65 -0.50 8.25
C GLY A 393 17.23 0.38 7.14
N GLY A 394 16.87 1.66 7.12
CA GLY A 394 17.21 2.59 6.05
C GLY A 394 16.46 2.30 4.76
N ASN A 395 15.18 1.92 4.87
CA ASN A 395 14.31 1.72 3.71
C ASN A 395 13.62 3.03 3.36
N ASN A 396 13.83 3.52 2.13
CA ASN A 396 13.22 4.76 1.64
C ASN A 396 12.67 4.51 0.25
N ALA A 397 11.47 5.02 -0.02
CA ALA A 397 10.84 4.94 -1.32
C ALA A 397 10.05 6.20 -1.66
N THR A 398 10.11 6.63 -2.92
CA THR A 398 9.24 7.70 -3.45
C THR A 398 8.67 7.26 -4.78
N ALA A 399 7.35 7.35 -4.93
CA ALA A 399 6.65 7.07 -6.19
C ALA A 399 6.12 8.35 -6.82
N THR A 400 6.17 8.39 -8.16
CA THR A 400 5.56 9.42 -8.98
C THR A 400 4.23 8.90 -9.52
N VAL A 401 3.12 9.55 -9.17
CA VAL A 401 1.78 9.20 -9.62
C VAL A 401 1.22 10.35 -10.45
N LEU A 402 0.81 10.05 -11.68
CA LEU A 402 0.21 10.99 -12.62
C LEU A 402 -1.31 10.92 -12.51
N SER A 403 -1.96 12.07 -12.68
CA SER A 403 -3.42 12.16 -12.70
C SER A 403 -4.04 11.47 -13.92
N PRO A 404 -5.34 11.10 -13.87
CA PRO A 404 -6.07 10.56 -15.02
C PRO A 404 -5.95 11.43 -16.27
N GLN A 405 -6.00 12.76 -16.12
CA GLN A 405 -5.96 13.70 -17.25
C GLN A 405 -4.59 13.67 -17.95
N VAL A 406 -3.51 13.57 -17.17
CA VAL A 406 -2.16 13.40 -17.71
C VAL A 406 -2.03 12.06 -18.42
N ALA A 407 -2.51 10.97 -17.79
CA ALA A 407 -2.48 9.64 -18.37
C ALA A 407 -3.28 9.56 -19.69
N GLU A 408 -4.51 10.07 -19.72
CA GLU A 408 -5.34 10.12 -20.94
C GLU A 408 -4.68 10.95 -22.05
N LYS A 409 -4.00 12.06 -21.71
CA LYS A 409 -3.23 12.85 -22.69
C LYS A 409 -2.07 12.04 -23.27
N MET A 410 -1.38 11.26 -22.45
CA MET A 410 -0.31 10.36 -22.89
C MET A 410 -0.85 9.28 -23.83
N LEU A 411 -1.98 8.65 -23.48
CA LEU A 411 -2.65 7.66 -24.33
C LEU A 411 -3.13 8.25 -25.65
N GLY A 412 -3.73 9.44 -25.63
CA GLY A 412 -4.15 10.14 -26.85
C GLY A 412 -2.99 10.42 -27.78
N LYS A 413 -1.80 10.77 -27.24
CA LYS A 413 -0.59 10.95 -28.04
C LYS A 413 -0.05 9.65 -28.64
N ARG A 414 -0.20 8.52 -27.93
CA ARG A 414 0.31 7.21 -28.35
C ARG A 414 -0.60 6.51 -29.35
N TYR A 415 -1.91 6.47 -29.08
CA TYR A 415 -2.89 5.67 -29.82
C TYR A 415 -3.70 6.48 -30.83
N GLY A 416 -3.70 7.82 -30.73
CA GLY A 416 -4.47 8.71 -31.60
C GLY A 416 -5.96 8.76 -31.27
N GLU A 417 -6.65 9.73 -31.88
CA GLU A 417 -8.03 10.09 -31.54
C GLU A 417 -9.04 8.96 -31.78
N ALA A 418 -8.87 8.20 -32.87
CA ALA A 418 -9.80 7.12 -33.23
C ALA A 418 -9.82 6.00 -32.19
N ALA A 419 -8.63 5.55 -31.75
CA ALA A 419 -8.50 4.54 -30.71
C ALA A 419 -8.98 5.05 -29.35
N MET A 420 -8.71 6.31 -29.02
CA MET A 420 -9.24 6.94 -27.79
C MET A 420 -10.77 6.98 -27.77
N LYS A 421 -11.41 7.26 -28.91
CA LYS A 421 -12.87 7.28 -29.00
C LYS A 421 -13.48 5.89 -28.78
N ASP A 422 -12.87 4.84 -29.34
CA ASP A 422 -13.29 3.45 -29.11
C ASP A 422 -13.11 3.06 -27.63
N TYR A 423 -11.95 3.35 -27.05
CA TYR A 423 -11.67 3.16 -25.63
C TYR A 423 -12.71 3.85 -24.73
N GLN A 424 -13.00 5.13 -24.98
CA GLN A 424 -13.99 5.89 -24.22
C GLN A 424 -15.38 5.28 -24.32
N ALA A 425 -15.79 4.82 -25.50
CA ALA A 425 -17.09 4.16 -25.68
C ALA A 425 -17.19 2.85 -24.89
N LYS A 426 -16.14 2.02 -24.87
CA LYS A 426 -16.08 0.80 -24.05
C LYS A 426 -16.12 1.12 -22.55
N ARG A 427 -15.39 2.16 -22.15
CA ARG A 427 -15.25 2.58 -20.75
C ARG A 427 -16.55 3.03 -20.10
N GLU A 428 -17.51 3.55 -20.85
CA GLU A 428 -18.82 3.90 -20.28
C GLU A 428 -19.52 2.66 -19.68
N SER A 429 -19.39 1.50 -20.32
CA SER A 429 -19.93 0.25 -19.79
C SER A 429 -19.21 -0.23 -18.52
N THR A 430 -17.88 -0.14 -18.50
CA THR A 430 -17.09 -0.58 -17.34
C THR A 430 -17.31 0.35 -16.15
N ARG A 431 -17.40 1.67 -16.36
CA ARG A 431 -17.79 2.64 -15.32
C ARG A 431 -19.17 2.37 -14.75
N GLN A 432 -20.15 2.04 -15.60
CA GLN A 432 -21.48 1.69 -15.11
C GLN A 432 -21.42 0.44 -14.21
N GLN A 433 -20.69 -0.60 -14.62
CA GLN A 433 -20.52 -1.81 -13.79
C GLN A 433 -19.79 -1.53 -12.46
N ALA A 434 -18.77 -0.66 -12.48
CA ALA A 434 -18.07 -0.24 -11.27
C ALA A 434 -19.00 0.55 -10.32
N ASN A 435 -19.84 1.44 -10.85
CA ASN A 435 -20.83 2.18 -10.07
C ASN A 435 -21.91 1.24 -9.49
N ASP A 436 -22.37 0.26 -10.28
CA ASP A 436 -23.33 -0.75 -9.82
C ASP A 436 -22.75 -1.61 -8.68
N TYR A 437 -21.43 -1.86 -8.70
CA TYR A 437 -20.72 -2.49 -7.59
C TYR A 437 -20.66 -1.58 -6.36
N ASP A 438 -20.25 -0.32 -6.51
CA ASP A 438 -20.16 0.66 -5.43
C ASP A 438 -21.52 0.86 -4.72
N ASP A 439 -22.61 0.92 -5.49
CA ASP A 439 -23.98 1.01 -4.98
C ASP A 439 -24.41 -0.21 -4.15
N LYS A 440 -23.88 -1.41 -4.48
CA LYS A 440 -24.13 -2.64 -3.71
C LYS A 440 -23.25 -2.70 -2.47
N ALA A 441 -21.97 -2.37 -2.61
CA ALA A 441 -21.02 -2.33 -1.52
C ALA A 441 -21.46 -1.34 -0.44
N SER A 442 -21.95 -0.16 -0.84
CA SER A 442 -22.54 0.86 0.05
C SER A 442 -23.78 0.38 0.82
N LYS A 443 -24.45 -0.69 0.35
CA LYS A 443 -25.59 -1.34 1.02
C LYS A 443 -25.18 -2.59 1.80
N GLY A 444 -23.88 -2.88 1.89
CA GLY A 444 -23.31 -4.02 2.60
C GLY A 444 -23.12 -5.30 1.77
N ASP A 445 -23.47 -5.29 0.48
CA ASP A 445 -23.17 -6.38 -0.44
C ASP A 445 -21.79 -6.18 -1.07
N LEU A 446 -20.75 -6.61 -0.33
CA LEU A 446 -19.34 -6.42 -0.71
C LEU A 446 -18.83 -7.40 -1.78
N GLN A 447 -19.63 -8.42 -2.12
CA GLN A 447 -19.29 -9.43 -3.13
C GLN A 447 -17.89 -10.05 -2.93
N VAL A 448 -17.55 -10.42 -1.69
CA VAL A 448 -16.23 -10.98 -1.34
C VAL A 448 -15.99 -12.30 -2.07
N ILE A 449 -14.86 -12.38 -2.76
CA ILE A 449 -14.46 -13.52 -3.57
C ILE A 449 -13.58 -14.45 -2.72
N TYR A 450 -14.07 -15.67 -2.46
CA TYR A 450 -13.30 -16.71 -1.78
C TYR A 450 -13.59 -18.10 -2.37
N ARG A 451 -12.71 -18.52 -3.28
CA ARG A 451 -12.86 -19.68 -4.17
C ARG A 451 -12.33 -21.00 -3.60
N PHE A 452 -12.30 -21.13 -2.27
CA PHE A 452 -11.82 -22.37 -1.66
C PHE A 452 -12.69 -23.57 -2.05
N GLY A 453 -12.06 -24.59 -2.64
CA GLY A 453 -12.73 -25.80 -3.07
C GLY A 453 -13.45 -25.69 -4.42
N GLU A 454 -13.27 -24.59 -5.17
CA GLU A 454 -13.54 -24.59 -6.62
C GLU A 454 -12.55 -25.52 -7.33
N ASP A 455 -12.89 -25.95 -8.55
CA ASP A 455 -12.12 -26.95 -9.30
C ASP A 455 -10.66 -26.52 -9.46
N MET A 456 -9.75 -27.31 -8.88
CA MET A 456 -8.31 -27.13 -9.05
C MET A 456 -7.92 -27.44 -10.50
N ILE A 457 -6.80 -26.90 -10.94
CA ILE A 457 -6.22 -27.25 -12.25
C ILE A 457 -5.95 -28.76 -12.24
N ASP A 458 -6.58 -29.48 -13.17
CA ASP A 458 -6.32 -30.90 -13.39
C ASP A 458 -4.94 -31.06 -14.04
N GLU A 459 -3.92 -31.30 -13.22
CA GLU A 459 -2.53 -31.41 -13.66
C GLU A 459 -2.33 -32.51 -14.72
N SER A 460 -3.19 -33.53 -14.75
CA SER A 460 -3.12 -34.60 -15.75
C SER A 460 -3.47 -34.14 -17.17
N LYS A 461 -4.11 -32.97 -17.30
CA LYS A 461 -4.50 -32.34 -18.57
C LYS A 461 -3.58 -31.18 -18.96
N ILE A 462 -2.46 -30.99 -18.27
CA ILE A 462 -1.45 -30.02 -18.68
C ILE A 462 -0.74 -30.56 -19.93
N GLU A 463 -0.80 -29.79 -21.01
CA GLU A 463 -0.10 -30.12 -22.26
C GLU A 463 1.18 -29.28 -22.35
N LEU A 464 2.33 -29.94 -22.41
CA LEU A 464 3.64 -29.30 -22.48
C LEU A 464 4.41 -29.80 -23.70
N ASN A 465 4.96 -28.87 -24.47
CA ASN A 465 6.00 -29.13 -25.47
C ASN A 465 7.16 -28.15 -25.29
N ASP A 466 8.14 -28.17 -26.19
CA ASP A 466 9.34 -27.31 -26.16
C ASP A 466 9.07 -25.83 -26.46
N GLN A 467 7.85 -25.49 -26.90
CA GLN A 467 7.45 -24.13 -27.28
C GLN A 467 6.39 -23.51 -26.36
N SER A 468 5.55 -24.32 -25.72
CA SER A 468 4.36 -23.84 -25.01
C SER A 468 3.86 -24.79 -23.93
N LEU A 469 3.11 -24.23 -22.99
CA LEU A 469 2.39 -24.94 -21.94
C LEU A 469 0.91 -24.51 -21.94
N ALA A 470 -0.01 -25.46 -22.04
CA ALA A 470 -1.45 -25.23 -21.93
C ALA A 470 -2.00 -25.83 -20.63
N MET A 471 -2.90 -25.10 -19.98
CA MET A 471 -3.54 -25.52 -18.73
C MET A 471 -5.06 -25.45 -18.84
N PRO A 472 -5.81 -26.42 -18.28
CA PRO A 472 -7.26 -26.32 -18.15
C PRO A 472 -7.70 -25.04 -17.45
N GLY A 473 -8.80 -24.44 -17.92
CA GLY A 473 -9.36 -23.21 -17.34
C GLY A 473 -8.75 -21.91 -17.85
N PHE A 474 -7.75 -21.99 -18.74
CA PHE A 474 -7.13 -20.82 -19.38
C PHE A 474 -7.32 -20.86 -20.90
N LYS A 475 -7.70 -19.72 -21.48
CA LYS A 475 -7.93 -19.59 -22.93
C LYS A 475 -6.65 -19.58 -23.75
N HIS A 476 -5.58 -19.00 -23.20
CA HIS A 476 -4.29 -18.84 -23.88
C HIS A 476 -3.25 -19.82 -23.33
N LYS A 477 -2.30 -20.20 -24.19
CA LYS A 477 -1.12 -20.98 -23.79
C LYS A 477 -0.05 -20.05 -23.24
N ILE A 478 0.74 -20.54 -22.30
CA ILE A 478 2.02 -19.93 -21.93
C ILE A 478 3.02 -20.25 -23.02
N GLU A 479 3.72 -19.24 -23.53
CA GLU A 479 4.82 -19.41 -24.48
C GLU A 479 6.13 -19.59 -23.71
N LEU A 480 6.91 -20.62 -24.05
CA LEU A 480 8.21 -20.85 -23.44
C LEU A 480 9.27 -19.99 -24.13
N PRO A 481 10.27 -19.43 -23.40
CA PRO A 481 11.30 -18.60 -24.00
C PRO A 481 12.03 -19.30 -25.17
N GLN A 482 11.88 -18.76 -26.38
CA GLN A 482 12.59 -19.23 -27.58
C GLN A 482 13.72 -18.27 -28.00
N ASP A 483 13.61 -17.00 -27.61
CA ASP A 483 14.61 -15.99 -27.93
C ASP A 483 15.74 -15.98 -26.91
N ASN A 484 16.96 -16.14 -27.41
CA ASN A 484 18.17 -15.88 -26.63
C ASN A 484 18.40 -14.35 -26.55
N PRO A 485 18.30 -13.70 -25.38
CA PRO A 485 18.59 -12.27 -25.25
C PRO A 485 20.09 -11.96 -25.36
N PHE A 486 20.95 -13.00 -25.34
CA PHE A 486 22.41 -12.91 -25.46
C PHE A 486 22.90 -13.47 -26.81
N LYS A 487 22.16 -13.22 -27.90
CA LYS A 487 22.55 -13.59 -29.29
C LYS A 487 23.87 -12.94 -29.73
N ASP A 488 24.33 -11.90 -29.04
CA ASP A 488 25.64 -11.29 -29.25
C ASP A 488 26.77 -12.06 -28.54
N MET A 489 26.44 -12.97 -27.61
CA MET A 489 27.39 -13.77 -26.82
C MET A 489 27.39 -15.27 -27.18
N PHE A 490 26.42 -15.75 -27.96
CA PHE A 490 26.26 -17.14 -28.46
C PHE A 490 25.82 -17.13 -29.92
#